data_AF-A0A447RX83-F1
#
_entry.id   AF-A0A447RX83-F1
#
_cell.length_a   1.000
_cell.length_b   1.000
_cell.length_c   1.000
_cell.angle_alpha   90.00
_cell.angle_beta   90.00
_cell.angle_gamma   90.00
#
_symmetry.space_group_name_H-M   'P 1'
#
loop_
_entity.id
_entity.type
_entity.pdbx_description
1 polymer ?
#
loop_
_entity_poly.entity_id
_entity_poly.type
_entity_poly.pdbx_seq_one_letter_code
_entity_poly.pdbx_strand_id
1 'polypeptide(L)'
;MPLINLVMNARDAMAGRDGVIKIRTWNQRVTRSSGQRQDMVALEVIDHGSGMSQAVKARVFEPFFTTKATGSGSGLGLSMVYGFVRQSGGRVALESAPGQGTTVRLQLPRALTEVEKEVAPAVDEPPPRASGWRWCWKMKRMSARRYVNSCISWAG
;
A
#
# COMPACT_ATOMS: atom_id res chain seq x y z
N MET A 1 -3.20 -11.14 -0.61
CA MET A 1 -1.80 -10.66 -0.47
C MET A 1 -1.51 -9.31 -1.18
N PRO A 2 -2.39 -8.28 -1.20
CA PRO A 2 -2.09 -7.04 -1.94
C PRO A 2 -1.05 -6.13 -1.24
N LEU A 3 -1.04 -6.08 0.10
CA LEU A 3 -0.15 -5.18 0.85
C LEU A 3 1.33 -5.53 0.69
N ILE A 4 1.68 -6.81 0.80
CA ILE A 4 3.07 -7.26 0.68
C ILE A 4 3.64 -6.96 -0.71
N ASN A 5 2.84 -7.13 -1.77
CA ASN A 5 3.25 -6.79 -3.13
C ASN A 5 3.58 -5.31 -3.27
N LEU A 6 2.80 -4.43 -2.65
CA LEU A 6 3.06 -2.99 -2.65
C LEU A 6 4.33 -2.63 -1.88
N VAL A 7 4.52 -3.20 -0.68
CA VAL A 7 5.70 -2.94 0.16
C VAL A 7 6.99 -3.42 -0.54
N MET A 8 6.95 -4.59 -1.18
CA MET A 8 8.10 -5.11 -1.92
C MET A 8 8.44 -4.23 -3.13
N ASN A 9 7.43 -3.76 -3.87
CA ASN A 9 7.67 -2.84 -4.99
C ASN A 9 8.23 -1.49 -4.53
N ALA A 10 7.71 -0.95 -3.42
CA ALA A 10 8.20 0.28 -2.81
C ALA A 10 9.67 0.16 -2.39
N ARG A 11 10.05 -0.94 -1.74
CA ARG A 11 11.44 -1.25 -1.39
C ARG A 11 12.33 -1.27 -2.63
N ASP A 12 11.95 -2.07 -3.61
CA ASP A 12 12.80 -2.29 -4.78
C ASP A 12 13.02 -0.98 -5.56
N ALA A 13 12.00 -0.10 -5.59
CA ALA A 13 12.11 1.24 -6.17
C ALA A 13 13.10 2.17 -5.41
N MET A 14 13.40 1.88 -4.15
CA MET A 14 14.38 2.63 -3.36
C MET A 14 15.82 2.11 -3.54
N ALA A 15 16.00 0.98 -4.23
CA ALA A 15 17.30 0.45 -4.67
C ALA A 15 18.33 0.32 -3.53
N GLY A 16 17.89 -0.18 -2.36
CA GLY A 16 18.76 -0.42 -1.21
C GLY A 16 19.14 0.83 -0.39
N ARG A 17 18.81 2.04 -0.86
CA ARG A 17 19.03 3.28 -0.10
C ARG A 17 18.20 3.32 1.16
N ASP A 18 18.78 3.77 2.28
CA ASP A 18 18.04 3.99 3.52
C ASP A 18 16.78 4.83 3.28
N GLY A 19 15.68 4.42 3.89
CA GLY A 19 14.41 5.06 3.60
C GLY A 19 13.26 4.60 4.49
N VAL A 20 12.12 5.23 4.25
CA VAL A 20 10.88 4.94 4.96
C VAL A 20 9.76 4.71 3.94
N ILE A 21 9.16 3.53 3.99
CA ILE A 21 7.86 3.25 3.36
C ILE A 21 6.78 3.67 4.34
N LYS A 22 5.93 4.61 3.95
CA LYS A 22 4.80 5.05 4.78
C LYS A 22 3.55 4.28 4.37
N ILE A 23 2.86 3.70 5.34
CA ILE A 23 1.56 3.05 5.18
C ILE A 23 0.54 3.86 5.94
N ARG A 24 -0.50 4.32 5.25
CA ARG A 24 -1.60 5.08 5.85
C ARG A 24 -2.91 4.35 5.61
N THR A 25 -3.75 4.26 6.62
CA THR A 25 -5.13 3.79 6.44
C THR A 25 -6.12 4.74 7.09
N TRP A 26 -7.27 4.94 6.45
CA TRP A 26 -8.35 5.76 7.00
C TRP A 26 -9.70 5.38 6.42
N ASN A 27 -10.75 5.63 7.20
CA ASN A 27 -12.12 5.57 6.72
C ASN A 27 -12.45 6.82 5.91
N GLN A 28 -13.12 6.64 4.78
CA GLN A 28 -13.63 7.73 3.95
C GLN A 28 -15.04 7.42 3.47
N ARG A 29 -15.82 8.46 3.24
CA ARG A 29 -17.12 8.36 2.58
C ARG A 29 -16.99 8.99 1.20
N VAL A 30 -17.33 8.25 0.17
CA VAL A 30 -17.24 8.70 -1.23
C VAL A 30 -18.63 8.76 -1.83
N THR A 31 -18.88 9.75 -2.68
CA THR A 31 -20.11 9.81 -3.48
C THR A 31 -19.85 9.15 -4.82
N ARG A 32 -20.65 8.15 -5.19
CA ARG A 32 -20.58 7.52 -6.52
C ARG A 32 -21.19 8.45 -7.57
N SER A 33 -20.94 8.15 -8.84
CA SER A 33 -21.59 8.84 -9.97
C SER A 33 -23.12 8.78 -9.91
N SER A 34 -23.70 7.76 -9.26
CA SER A 34 -25.13 7.63 -9.00
C SER A 34 -25.67 8.57 -7.89
N GLY A 35 -24.82 9.39 -7.27
CA GLY A 35 -25.19 10.24 -6.13
C GLY A 35 -25.23 9.50 -4.78
N GLN A 36 -25.16 8.16 -4.78
CA GLN A 36 -25.15 7.37 -3.55
C GLN A 36 -23.83 7.51 -2.79
N ARG A 37 -23.93 7.72 -1.47
CA ARG A 37 -22.78 7.73 -0.56
C ARG A 37 -22.38 6.29 -0.22
N GLN A 38 -21.08 6.00 -0.28
CA GLN A 38 -20.51 4.70 0.04
C GLN A 38 -19.39 4.86 1.06
N ASP A 39 -19.44 4.07 2.13
CA ASP A 39 -18.35 3.99 3.12
C ASP A 39 -17.24 3.09 2.57
N MET A 40 -16.02 3.61 2.53
CA MET A 40 -14.83 2.97 2.00
C MET A 40 -13.69 3.06 3.01
N VAL A 41 -12.73 2.15 2.90
CA VAL A 41 -11.42 2.23 3.56
C VAL A 41 -10.38 2.59 2.51
N ALA A 42 -9.56 3.60 2.79
CA ALA A 42 -8.33 3.84 2.06
C ALA A 42 -7.17 3.12 2.73
N LEU A 43 -6.32 2.49 1.93
CA LEU A 43 -4.98 2.06 2.30
C LEU A 43 -4.00 2.68 1.30
N GLU A 44 -2.96 3.30 1.80
CA GLU A 44 -1.96 3.96 0.97
C GLU A 44 -0.56 3.49 1.34
N VAL A 45 0.25 3.20 0.32
CA VAL A 45 1.67 2.85 0.45
C VAL A 45 2.47 3.90 -0.32
N ILE A 46 3.41 4.54 0.37
CA ILE A 46 4.20 5.65 -0.14
C ILE A 46 5.68 5.30 0.01
N ASP A 47 6.43 5.43 -1.08
CA ASP A 47 7.89 5.38 -1.10
C ASP A 47 8.49 6.67 -1.63
N HIS A 48 9.80 6.81 -1.43
CA HIS A 48 10.61 7.91 -1.96
C HIS A 48 11.67 7.37 -2.95
N GLY A 49 11.29 6.33 -3.70
CA GLY A 49 12.15 5.65 -4.67
C GLY A 49 12.30 6.39 -5.99
N SER A 50 12.70 5.67 -7.03
CA SER A 50 12.93 6.21 -8.38
C SER A 50 11.66 6.76 -9.07
N GLY A 51 10.47 6.34 -8.63
CA GLY A 51 9.21 6.70 -9.26
C GLY A 51 9.07 6.21 -10.70
N MET A 52 8.04 6.66 -11.39
CA MET A 52 7.64 6.17 -12.72
C MET A 52 7.37 7.30 -13.70
N SER A 53 7.81 7.12 -14.95
CA SER A 53 7.43 7.97 -16.07
C SER A 53 5.95 7.74 -16.45
N GLN A 54 5.38 8.65 -17.24
CA GLN A 54 4.01 8.50 -17.71
C GLN A 54 3.79 7.21 -18.53
N ALA A 55 4.77 6.84 -19.37
CA ALA A 55 4.72 5.62 -20.16
C ALA A 55 4.72 4.36 -19.28
N VAL A 56 5.51 4.34 -18.21
CA VAL A 56 5.53 3.23 -17.25
C VAL A 56 4.21 3.16 -16.49
N LYS A 57 3.69 4.29 -15.97
CA LYS A 57 2.41 4.34 -15.25
C LYS A 57 1.24 3.81 -16.06
N ALA A 58 1.21 4.07 -17.37
CA ALA A 58 0.15 3.58 -18.25
C ALA A 58 0.09 2.05 -18.32
N ARG A 59 1.23 1.38 -18.10
CA ARG A 59 1.40 -0.05 -18.31
C ARG A 59 1.62 -0.84 -17.02
N VAL A 60 1.83 -0.16 -15.89
CA VAL A 60 2.28 -0.80 -14.64
C VAL A 60 1.29 -1.81 -14.05
N PHE A 61 0.03 -1.77 -14.47
CA PHE A 61 -1.00 -2.74 -14.10
C PHE A 61 -1.17 -3.89 -15.10
N GLU A 62 -0.46 -3.86 -16.23
CA GLU A 62 -0.44 -4.95 -17.20
C GLU A 62 0.22 -6.20 -16.58
N PRO A 63 -0.36 -7.40 -16.78
CA PRO A 63 0.30 -8.64 -16.38
C PRO A 63 1.70 -8.76 -16.98
N PHE A 64 2.66 -9.25 -16.20
CA PHE A 64 4.07 -9.48 -16.58
C PHE A 64 4.88 -8.22 -16.94
N PHE A 65 4.29 -7.03 -16.93
CA PHE A 65 5.04 -5.80 -17.14
C PHE A 65 5.96 -5.53 -15.95
N THR A 66 7.24 -5.29 -16.24
CA THR A 66 8.25 -4.97 -15.22
C THR A 66 9.32 -4.05 -15.82
N THR A 67 9.81 -3.12 -15.02
CA THR A 67 10.99 -2.29 -15.32
C THR A 67 12.26 -2.81 -14.63
N LYS A 68 12.14 -3.89 -13.85
CA LYS A 68 13.27 -4.51 -13.17
C LYS A 68 14.12 -5.31 -14.16
N ALA A 69 15.39 -5.52 -13.82
CA ALA A 69 16.28 -6.37 -14.59
C ALA A 69 15.70 -7.78 -14.77
N THR A 70 16.06 -8.45 -15.87
CA THR A 70 15.62 -9.80 -16.19
C THR A 70 15.92 -10.75 -15.03
N GLY A 71 14.90 -11.46 -14.54
CA GLY A 71 15.01 -12.36 -13.39
C GLY A 71 14.80 -11.71 -12.01
N SER A 72 14.73 -10.38 -11.90
CA SER A 72 14.57 -9.67 -10.62
C SER A 72 13.10 -9.39 -10.24
N GLY A 73 12.13 -9.97 -10.95
CA GLY A 73 10.71 -9.89 -10.62
C GLY A 73 9.80 -10.45 -11.71
N SER A 74 8.67 -11.05 -11.30
CA SER A 74 7.70 -11.67 -12.21
C SER A 74 6.81 -10.69 -12.98
N GLY A 75 6.84 -9.39 -12.65
CA GLY A 75 5.91 -8.40 -13.20
C GLY A 75 4.44 -8.59 -12.79
N LEU A 76 4.16 -9.45 -11.80
CA LEU A 76 2.79 -9.76 -11.38
C LEU A 76 2.29 -8.95 -10.18
N GLY A 77 3.19 -8.24 -9.48
CA GLY A 77 2.86 -7.62 -8.19
C GLY A 77 1.70 -6.62 -8.26
N LEU A 78 1.80 -5.61 -9.13
CA LEU A 78 0.78 -4.56 -9.26
C LEU A 78 -0.45 -5.01 -10.04
N SER A 79 -0.31 -5.91 -11.02
CA SER A 79 -1.45 -6.49 -11.74
C SER A 79 -2.33 -7.35 -10.81
N MET A 80 -1.75 -8.14 -9.91
CA MET A 80 -2.48 -8.88 -8.87
C MET A 80 -3.19 -7.93 -7.88
N VAL A 81 -2.53 -6.85 -7.45
CA VAL A 81 -3.15 -5.84 -6.58
C VAL A 81 -4.34 -5.20 -7.27
N TYR A 82 -4.19 -4.82 -8.54
CA TYR A 82 -5.27 -4.24 -9.34
C TYR A 82 -6.46 -5.20 -9.47
N GLY A 83 -6.20 -6.45 -9.84
CA GLY A 83 -7.23 -7.50 -9.94
C GLY A 83 -7.99 -7.70 -8.63
N PHE A 84 -7.27 -7.86 -7.51
CA PHE A 84 -7.87 -8.01 -6.18
C PHE A 84 -8.78 -6.84 -5.81
N VAL A 85 -8.31 -5.61 -6.01
CA VAL A 85 -9.07 -4.41 -5.65
C VAL A 85 -10.31 -4.26 -6.53
N ARG A 86 -10.20 -4.53 -7.84
CA ARG A 86 -11.35 -4.47 -8.75
C ARG A 86 -12.40 -5.53 -8.44
N GLN A 87 -11.98 -6.78 -8.21
CA GLN A 87 -12.88 -7.88 -7.83
C GLN A 87 -13.59 -7.60 -6.50
N SER A 88 -12.93 -6.86 -5.61
CA SER A 88 -13.50 -6.40 -4.33
C SER A 88 -14.41 -5.17 -4.48
N GLY A 89 -14.76 -4.74 -5.69
CA GLY A 89 -15.58 -3.54 -5.93
C GLY A 89 -14.88 -2.22 -5.58
N GLY A 90 -13.56 -2.25 -5.46
CA GLY A 90 -12.72 -1.12 -5.08
C GLY A 90 -12.09 -0.38 -6.27
N ARG A 91 -11.20 0.55 -5.94
CA ARG A 91 -10.46 1.39 -6.89
C ARG A 91 -8.99 1.50 -6.46
N VAL A 92 -8.12 1.60 -7.46
CA VAL A 92 -6.69 1.88 -7.25
C VAL A 92 -6.40 3.26 -7.83
N ALA A 93 -5.71 4.10 -7.08
CA ALA A 93 -5.11 5.33 -7.57
C ALA A 93 -3.59 5.23 -7.46
N LEU A 94 -2.90 5.80 -8.44
CA LEU A 94 -1.44 5.78 -8.54
C LEU A 94 -0.93 7.19 -8.83
N GLU A 95 -0.10 7.69 -7.95
CA GLU A 95 0.58 8.98 -8.09
C GLU A 95 2.09 8.70 -8.10
N SER A 96 2.78 9.06 -9.19
CA SER A 96 4.23 8.87 -9.30
C SER A 96 4.81 9.75 -10.42
N ALA A 97 6.05 10.18 -10.21
CA ALA A 97 6.88 10.89 -11.17
C ALA A 97 8.34 10.48 -11.01
N PRO A 98 9.18 10.55 -12.05
CA PRO A 98 10.60 10.23 -11.96
C PRO A 98 11.29 11.04 -10.84
N GLY A 99 12.02 10.36 -9.97
CA GLY A 99 12.74 10.93 -8.83
C GLY A 99 11.88 11.33 -7.62
N GLN A 100 10.54 11.24 -7.71
CA GLN A 100 9.62 11.69 -6.65
C GLN A 100 8.99 10.54 -5.85
N GLY A 101 9.36 9.29 -6.16
CA GLY A 101 8.78 8.10 -5.55
C GLY A 101 7.39 7.76 -6.08
N THR A 102 6.69 6.91 -5.33
CA THR A 102 5.38 6.39 -5.70
C THR A 102 4.43 6.41 -4.51
N THR A 103 3.17 6.78 -4.78
CA THR A 103 2.04 6.61 -3.87
C THR A 103 1.00 5.72 -4.54
N VAL A 104 0.74 4.56 -3.96
CA VAL A 104 -0.34 3.66 -4.37
C VAL A 104 -1.44 3.71 -3.34
N ARG A 105 -2.67 4.08 -3.75
CA ARG A 105 -3.84 4.16 -2.88
C ARG A 105 -4.89 3.14 -3.30
N LEU A 106 -5.20 2.20 -2.42
CA LEU A 106 -6.28 1.24 -2.55
C LEU A 106 -7.52 1.79 -1.83
N GLN A 107 -8.66 1.82 -2.51
CA GLN A 107 -9.94 2.21 -1.93
C GLN A 107 -10.87 0.99 -2.01
N LEU A 108 -11.23 0.42 -0.86
CA LEU A 108 -12.04 -0.79 -0.77
C LEU A 108 -13.36 -0.48 -0.05
N PRO A 109 -14.48 -1.14 -0.41
CA PRO A 109 -15.71 -1.06 0.37
C PRO A 109 -15.44 -1.42 1.84
N ARG A 110 -16.02 -0.65 2.76
CA ARG A 110 -15.88 -0.97 4.18
C ARG A 110 -16.66 -2.25 4.48
N ALA A 111 -16.01 -3.23 5.10
CA ALA A 111 -16.70 -4.40 5.63
C ALA A 111 -17.74 -3.96 6.67
N LEU A 112 -18.94 -4.52 6.59
CA LEU A 112 -20.04 -4.27 7.53
C LEU A 112 -20.15 -5.36 8.60
N THR A 113 -19.52 -6.51 8.36
CA THR A 113 -19.47 -7.62 9.30
C THR A 113 -18.43 -7.31 10.38
N GLU A 114 -18.84 -7.32 11.65
CA GLU A 114 -17.89 -7.40 12.74
C GLU A 114 -17.17 -8.74 12.62
N VAL A 115 -15.86 -8.68 12.38
CA VAL A 115 -15.02 -9.85 12.56
C VAL A 115 -15.07 -10.11 14.06
N GLU A 116 -15.59 -11.26 14.47
CA GLU A 116 -15.49 -11.73 15.84
C GLU A 116 -14.04 -11.51 16.28
N LYS A 117 -13.84 -10.75 17.36
CA LYS A 117 -12.50 -10.45 17.84
C LYS A 117 -11.89 -11.77 18.29
N GLU A 118 -11.23 -12.45 17.38
CA GLU A 118 -10.19 -13.38 17.76
C GLU A 118 -9.21 -12.54 18.58
N VAL A 119 -9.17 -12.84 19.87
CA VAL A 119 -8.28 -12.19 20.82
C VAL A 119 -6.89 -12.50 20.33
N ALA A 120 -6.31 -11.60 19.54
CA ALA A 120 -4.91 -11.68 19.18
C ALA A 120 -4.15 -11.81 20.51
N PRO A 121 -3.30 -12.83 20.69
CA PRO A 121 -2.47 -12.90 21.89
C PRO A 121 -1.77 -11.55 22.04
N ALA A 122 -1.79 -11.00 23.25
CA ALA A 122 -1.11 -9.75 23.54
C ALA A 122 0.33 -9.87 23.04
N VAL A 123 0.64 -9.17 21.95
CA VAL A 123 2.00 -9.13 21.41
C VAL A 123 2.73 -8.10 22.27
N ASP A 124 3.03 -8.48 23.52
CA ASP A 124 3.80 -7.67 24.47
C ASP A 124 5.28 -7.57 24.10
N GLU A 125 5.72 -8.38 23.13
CA GLU A 125 7.08 -8.36 22.62
C GLU A 125 7.10 -7.77 21.21
N PRO A 126 7.86 -6.67 20.95
CA PRO A 126 8.06 -6.22 19.58
C PRO A 126 8.60 -7.39 18.76
N PRO A 127 8.15 -7.57 17.50
CA PRO A 127 8.63 -8.67 16.66
C PRO A 127 10.16 -8.66 16.70
N PRO A 128 10.81 -9.85 16.79
CA PRO A 128 12.25 -9.93 16.84
C PRO A 128 12.81 -9.07 15.72
N ARG A 129 13.86 -8.28 16.03
CA ARG A 129 14.53 -7.45 15.03
C ARG A 129 14.99 -8.38 13.90
N ALA A 130 14.19 -8.51 12.85
CA ALA A 130 14.65 -9.11 11.62
C ALA A 130 15.82 -8.25 11.16
N SER A 131 16.99 -8.85 10.97
CA SER A 131 18.14 -8.16 10.42
C SER A 131 17.71 -7.48 9.12
N GLY A 132 17.73 -6.14 9.12
CA GLY A 132 17.32 -5.30 8.00
C GLY A 132 16.05 -4.46 8.22
N TRP A 133 14.97 -4.94 8.87
CA TRP A 133 13.67 -4.24 8.82
C TRP A 133 13.17 -3.76 10.20
N ARG A 134 12.86 -2.47 10.32
CA ARG A 134 12.25 -1.86 11.52
C ARG A 134 10.86 -1.32 11.22
N TRP A 135 9.86 -1.89 11.87
CA TRP A 135 8.48 -1.40 11.85
C TRP A 135 8.26 -0.38 12.97
N CYS A 136 7.66 0.76 12.64
CA CYS A 136 7.24 1.77 13.60
C CYS A 136 5.74 2.04 13.43
N TRP A 137 4.95 1.74 14.46
CA TRP A 137 3.52 2.02 14.49
C TRP A 137 3.27 3.33 15.24
N LYS A 138 2.55 4.28 14.61
CA LYS A 138 2.07 5.50 15.27
C LYS A 138 0.58 5.68 15.00
N MET A 139 -0.24 5.30 15.96
CA MET A 139 -1.68 5.56 15.92
C MET A 139 -1.93 7.03 16.25
N LYS A 140 -2.56 7.79 15.34
CA LYS A 140 -3.00 9.17 15.60
C LYS A 140 -4.51 9.27 15.39
N ARG A 141 -5.23 9.73 16.42
CA ARG A 141 -6.64 10.16 16.29
C ARG A 141 -6.66 11.66 15.99
N MET A 142 -7.23 12.06 14.84
CA MET A 142 -7.65 13.43 14.60
C MET A 142 -9.06 13.39 13.98
N SER A 143 -10.02 14.03 14.66
CA SER A 143 -11.40 14.33 14.24
C SER A 143 -12.11 13.32 13.32
N ALA A 144 -13.05 12.54 13.89
CA ALA A 144 -14.02 11.63 13.25
C ALA A 144 -13.50 10.55 12.27
N ARG A 145 -12.24 10.62 11.82
CA ARG A 145 -11.56 9.63 10.98
C ARG A 145 -10.48 8.96 11.82
N ARG A 146 -10.63 7.65 12.06
CA ARG A 146 -9.54 6.84 12.63
C ARG A 146 -8.48 6.68 11.56
N TYR A 147 -7.26 7.15 11.84
CA TYR A 147 -6.07 6.93 11.02
C TYR A 147 -5.16 5.93 11.72
N VAL A 148 -4.63 4.98 10.97
CA VAL A 148 -3.46 4.21 11.40
C VAL A 148 -2.33 4.59 10.46
N ASN A 149 -1.29 5.21 11.03
CA ASN A 149 -0.06 5.47 10.32
C ASN A 149 0.98 4.48 10.80
N SER A 150 1.54 3.72 9.87
CA SER A 150 2.63 2.81 10.13
C SER A 150 3.76 3.14 9.17
N CYS A 151 4.99 3.09 9.65
CA CYS A 151 6.18 3.30 8.85
C CYS A 151 7.01 2.03 8.89
N ILE A 152 7.56 1.65 7.74
CA ILE A 152 8.56 0.59 7.62
C ILE A 152 9.86 1.29 7.24
N SER A 153 10.88 1.15 8.07
CA SER A 153 12.22 1.69 7.86
C SER A 153 13.23 0.56 7.75
N TRP A 154 14.29 0.74 6.97
CA TRP A 154 15.44 -0.15 6.96
C TRP A 154 16.73 0.66 6.91
N ALA A 155 17.82 0.03 7.35
CA ALA A 155 19.18 0.51 7.19
C ALA A 155 19.92 -0.51 6.31
N GLY A 156 20.66 -0.01 5.32
CA GLY A 156 21.48 -0.79 4.39
C GLY A 156 22.69 -1.45 5.01
#